data_AF-A0A953AC72-F1
#
_entry.id   AF-A0A953AC72-F1
#
_cell.length_a   1.000
_cell.length_b   1.000
_cell.length_c   1.000
_cell.angle_alpha   90.00
_cell.angle_beta   90.00
_cell.angle_gamma   90.00
#
_symmetry.space_group_name_H-M   'P 1'
#
loop_
_entity.id
_entity.type
_entity.pdbx_description
1 polymer ?
#
loop_
_entity_poly.entity_id
_entity_poly.type
_entity_poly.pdbx_seq_one_letter_code
_entity_poly.pdbx_strand_id
1 'polypeptide(L)'
;MDSRPIAFDEAGITPGRARRQARIKGVPVPYIRVCKGPGRQLLSTLTPEPGEWILRADGELELAGDPPRALEAGEVLVPSLARLIALLREHADSIVISCYPDDYACMAFDEDGISLANIVSFSPEEAALRALLFIRAERAAHEQSGG
;
A
#
# COMPACT_ATOMS: atom_id res chain seq x y z
N MET A 1 31.00 29.82 44.56
CA MET A 1 30.46 30.00 43.19
C MET A 1 30.25 28.59 42.65
N ASP A 2 29.07 28.03 42.93
CA ASP A 2 28.71 26.67 42.51
C ASP A 2 28.02 26.73 41.14
N SER A 3 28.71 26.25 40.12
CA SER A 3 28.10 25.95 38.82
C SER A 3 27.37 24.61 38.93
N ARG A 4 26.04 24.64 38.95
CA ARG A 4 25.23 23.43 38.78
C ARG A 4 25.34 22.96 37.32
N PRO A 5 25.58 21.66 37.08
CA PRO A 5 25.52 21.12 35.72
C PRO A 5 24.06 21.13 35.24
N ILE A 6 23.90 21.38 33.94
CA ILE A 6 22.62 21.29 33.22
C ILE A 6 22.16 19.82 33.34
N ALA A 7 20.98 19.62 33.93
CA ALA A 7 20.35 18.31 33.99
C ALA A 7 19.93 17.89 32.59
N PHE A 8 20.51 16.80 32.09
CA PHE A 8 19.89 16.02 31.04
C PHE A 8 18.70 15.30 31.67
N ASP A 9 17.49 15.68 31.27
CA ASP A 9 16.32 14.88 31.56
C ASP A 9 16.50 13.54 30.81
N GLU A 10 16.59 12.44 31.57
CA GLU A 10 16.61 11.06 31.08
C GLU A 10 15.27 10.64 30.43
N ALA A 11 14.37 11.57 30.17
CA ALA A 11 13.33 11.42 29.17
C ALA A 11 13.95 11.48 27.77
N GLY A 12 14.58 10.37 27.36
CA GLY A 12 14.91 10.10 25.97
C GLY A 12 13.73 10.50 25.08
N ILE A 13 14.04 11.20 23.99
CA ILE A 13 13.13 11.55 22.89
C ILE A 13 12.03 10.50 22.86
N THR A 14 10.84 10.82 23.36
CA THR A 14 9.75 9.85 23.34
C THR A 14 9.45 9.66 21.87
N PRO A 15 9.81 8.50 21.25
CA PRO A 15 9.41 8.26 19.88
C PRO A 15 7.89 8.29 19.93
N GLY A 16 7.29 9.07 19.03
CA GLY A 16 5.84 9.23 18.96
C GLY A 16 5.19 7.87 19.16
N ARG A 17 4.25 7.78 20.11
CA ARG A 17 3.50 6.55 20.38
C ARG A 17 3.17 5.88 19.05
N ALA A 18 3.80 4.74 18.77
CA ALA A 18 3.49 3.91 17.62
C ALA A 18 1.96 3.81 17.56
N ARG A 19 1.34 4.51 16.60
CA ARG A 19 -0.12 4.53 16.49
C ARG A 19 -0.50 3.08 16.24
N ARG A 20 -1.08 2.40 17.24
CA ARG A 20 -1.59 1.04 17.07
C ARG A 20 -2.67 1.11 16.01
N GLN A 21 -2.31 0.77 14.78
CA GLN A 21 -3.27 0.75 13.69
C GLN A 21 -4.17 -0.47 13.87
N ALA A 22 -5.46 -0.26 13.65
CA ALA A 22 -6.42 -1.35 13.60
C ALA A 22 -6.02 -2.32 12.48
N ARG A 23 -6.07 -3.62 12.78
CA ARG A 23 -5.78 -4.70 11.85
C ARG A 23 -6.91 -5.73 11.90
N ILE A 24 -7.21 -6.34 10.76
CA ILE A 24 -8.12 -7.49 10.64
C ILE A 24 -7.27 -8.65 10.13
N LYS A 25 -7.15 -9.73 10.91
CA LYS A 25 -6.27 -10.89 10.59
C LYS A 25 -4.85 -10.48 10.16
N GLY A 26 -4.30 -9.45 10.82
CA GLY A 26 -2.96 -8.93 10.52
C GLY A 26 -2.90 -7.89 9.39
N VAL A 27 -3.96 -7.71 8.60
CA VAL A 27 -4.03 -6.74 7.51
C VAL A 27 -4.42 -5.34 8.04
N PRO A 28 -3.68 -4.26 7.72
CA PRO A 28 -4.02 -2.90 8.13
C PRO A 28 -5.38 -2.42 7.61
N VAL A 29 -6.23 -1.88 8.49
CA VAL A 29 -7.52 -1.31 8.11
C VAL A 29 -7.41 -0.16 7.10
N PRO A 30 -6.42 0.76 7.18
CA PRO A 30 -6.21 1.78 6.15
C PRO A 30 -6.01 1.16 4.76
N TYR A 31 -5.21 0.10 4.66
CA TYR A 31 -4.98 -0.62 3.42
C TYR A 31 -6.27 -1.23 2.85
N ILE A 32 -7.06 -1.93 3.69
CA ILE A 32 -8.36 -2.49 3.30
C ILE A 32 -9.29 -1.39 2.74
N ARG A 33 -9.28 -0.19 3.33
CA ARG A 33 -10.09 0.94 2.82
C ARG A 33 -9.65 1.37 1.43
N VAL A 34 -8.35 1.35 1.12
CA VAL A 34 -7.87 1.62 -0.24
C VAL A 34 -8.36 0.55 -1.21
N CYS A 35 -8.30 -0.74 -0.84
CA CYS A 35 -8.83 -1.83 -1.67
C CYS A 35 -10.34 -1.68 -1.95
N LYS A 36 -11.14 -1.33 -0.93
CA LYS A 36 -12.60 -1.16 -1.07
C LYS A 36 -13.01 0.11 -1.82
N GLY A 37 -12.20 1.17 -1.74
CA GLY A 37 -12.47 2.47 -2.31
C GLY A 37 -11.80 2.61 -3.68
N PRO A 38 -10.74 3.43 -3.78
CA PRO A 38 -10.11 3.76 -5.06
C PRO A 38 -9.49 2.55 -5.78
N GLY A 39 -9.08 1.51 -5.05
CA GLY A 39 -8.55 0.27 -5.62
C GLY A 39 -9.60 -0.65 -6.22
N ARG A 40 -10.89 -0.49 -5.89
CA ARG A 40 -11.90 -1.51 -6.14
C ARG A 40 -12.05 -1.88 -7.61
N GLN A 41 -12.12 -0.89 -8.49
CA GLN A 41 -12.29 -1.13 -9.92
C GLN A 41 -11.11 -1.91 -10.49
N LEU A 42 -9.89 -1.50 -10.17
CA LEU A 42 -8.67 -2.18 -10.58
C LEU A 42 -8.65 -3.63 -10.07
N LEU A 43 -8.90 -3.82 -8.78
CA LEU A 43 -8.77 -5.14 -8.14
C LEU A 43 -9.88 -6.10 -8.55
N SER A 44 -11.05 -5.59 -8.96
CA SER A 44 -12.17 -6.42 -9.41
C SER A 44 -11.93 -7.18 -10.72
N THR A 45 -10.92 -6.77 -11.51
CA THR A 45 -10.57 -7.47 -12.77
C THR A 45 -9.53 -8.57 -12.56
N LEU A 46 -8.95 -8.66 -11.36
CA LEU A 46 -7.94 -9.65 -11.03
C LEU A 46 -8.61 -10.92 -10.48
N THR A 47 -8.07 -12.07 -10.85
CA THR A 47 -8.39 -13.34 -10.18
C THR A 47 -7.48 -13.47 -8.95
N PRO A 48 -8.03 -13.59 -7.73
CA PRO A 48 -7.27 -13.85 -6.51
C PRO A 48 -6.33 -15.05 -6.65
N GLU A 49 -5.07 -14.90 -6.24
CA GLU A 49 -4.10 -15.98 -6.18
C GLU A 49 -4.17 -16.72 -4.84
N PRO A 50 -3.83 -18.03 -4.77
CA PRO A 50 -3.84 -18.77 -3.52
C PRO A 50 -3.00 -18.09 -2.44
N GLY A 51 -3.58 -17.92 -1.25
CA GLY A 51 -2.94 -17.23 -0.12
C GLY A 51 -3.12 -15.71 -0.09
N GLU A 52 -3.75 -15.11 -1.10
CA GLU A 52 -4.21 -13.71 -1.01
C GLU A 52 -5.46 -13.59 -0.14
N TRP A 53 -5.72 -12.39 0.36
CA TRP A 53 -6.91 -12.13 1.17
C TRP A 53 -8.07 -11.66 0.29
N ILE A 54 -9.26 -12.19 0.56
CA ILE A 54 -10.53 -11.73 0.00
C ILE A 54 -11.35 -11.16 1.15
N LEU A 55 -11.73 -9.89 1.06
CA LEU A 55 -12.71 -9.30 1.95
C LEU A 55 -14.11 -9.64 1.42
N ARG A 56 -14.84 -10.43 2.18
CA ARG A 56 -16.22 -10.83 1.88
C ARG A 56 -17.20 -9.68 2.11
N ALA A 57 -18.40 -9.85 1.57
CA ALA A 57 -19.49 -8.86 1.71
C ALA A 57 -19.93 -8.65 3.17
N ASP A 58 -19.77 -9.65 4.04
CA ASP A 58 -20.03 -9.57 5.49
C ASP A 58 -18.94 -8.82 6.28
N GLY A 59 -17.82 -8.48 5.63
CA GLY A 59 -16.69 -7.77 6.22
C GLY A 59 -15.60 -8.67 6.79
N GLU A 60 -15.72 -10.00 6.69
CA GLU A 60 -14.69 -10.94 7.09
C GLU A 60 -13.62 -11.13 6.01
N LEU A 61 -12.38 -11.40 6.44
CA LEU A 61 -11.28 -11.75 5.54
C LEU A 61 -11.16 -13.27 5.39
N GLU A 62 -11.11 -13.76 4.16
CA GLU A 62 -10.92 -15.17 3.81
C GLU A 62 -9.66 -15.31 2.95
N LEU A 63 -8.91 -16.40 3.11
CA LEU A 63 -7.79 -16.69 2.20
C LEU A 63 -8.34 -17.27 0.90
N ALA A 64 -7.89 -16.75 -0.22
CA ALA A 64 -8.12 -17.33 -1.53
C ALA A 64 -7.53 -18.75 -1.57
N GLY A 65 -8.35 -19.70 -2.00
CA GLY A 65 -8.01 -21.12 -2.08
C GLY A 65 -7.45 -21.55 -3.44
N ASP A 66 -7.20 -22.86 -3.55
CA ASP A 66 -6.82 -23.56 -4.78
C ASP A 66 -7.95 -24.58 -5.10
N PRO A 67 -8.61 -24.51 -6.27
CA PRO A 67 -8.30 -23.69 -7.44
C PRO A 67 -8.65 -22.20 -7.28
N PRO A 68 -7.91 -21.30 -7.98
CA PRO A 68 -8.26 -19.89 -8.07
C PRO A 68 -9.66 -19.69 -8.64
N ARG A 69 -10.41 -18.72 -8.11
CA ARG A 69 -11.74 -18.33 -8.60
C ARG A 69 -11.84 -16.83 -8.78
N ALA A 70 -12.71 -16.40 -9.69
CA ALA A 70 -13.06 -14.99 -9.79
C ALA A 70 -13.75 -14.49 -8.50
N LEU A 71 -13.67 -13.17 -8.27
CA LEU A 71 -14.38 -12.51 -7.18
C LEU A 71 -15.89 -12.54 -7.43
N GLU A 72 -16.64 -12.80 -6.37
CA GLU A 72 -18.10 -12.70 -6.38
C GLU A 72 -18.57 -11.26 -6.15
N ALA A 73 -19.85 -11.00 -6.44
CA ALA A 73 -20.44 -9.69 -6.26
C ALA A 73 -20.33 -9.24 -4.78
N GLY A 74 -19.65 -8.12 -4.55
CA GLY A 74 -19.45 -7.55 -3.21
C GLY A 74 -18.16 -7.99 -2.52
N GLU A 75 -17.44 -8.96 -3.07
CA GLU A 75 -16.09 -9.30 -2.61
C GLU A 75 -15.07 -8.27 -3.09
N VAL A 76 -13.99 -8.13 -2.31
CA VAL A 76 -12.87 -7.24 -2.63
C VAL A 76 -11.57 -8.00 -2.41
N LEU A 77 -10.76 -8.11 -3.46
CA LEU A 77 -9.40 -8.62 -3.34
C LEU A 77 -8.54 -7.65 -2.52
N VAL A 78 -7.77 -8.21 -1.60
CA VAL A 78 -6.76 -7.54 -0.80
C VAL A 78 -5.42 -8.20 -1.17
N PRO A 79 -4.74 -7.68 -2.20
CA PRO A 79 -3.60 -8.36 -2.81
C PRO A 79 -2.37 -8.39 -1.92
N SER A 80 -1.46 -9.32 -2.18
CA SER A 80 -0.16 -9.33 -1.52
C SER A 80 0.74 -8.18 -2.01
N LEU A 81 1.76 -7.80 -1.23
CA LEU A 81 2.78 -6.87 -1.71
C LEU A 81 3.45 -7.37 -3.00
N ALA A 82 3.76 -8.66 -3.07
CA ALA A 82 4.38 -9.27 -4.25
C ALA A 82 3.52 -9.07 -5.51
N ARG A 83 2.20 -9.27 -5.38
CA ARG A 83 1.25 -9.02 -6.47
C ARG A 83 1.24 -7.57 -6.90
N LEU A 84 1.23 -6.63 -5.95
CA LEU A 84 1.26 -5.20 -6.25
C LEU A 84 2.56 -4.77 -6.95
N ILE A 85 3.71 -5.31 -6.53
CA ILE A 85 4.99 -5.05 -7.18
C ILE A 85 5.01 -5.59 -8.61
N ALA A 86 4.45 -6.78 -8.85
CA ALA A 86 4.35 -7.34 -10.20
C ALA A 86 3.50 -6.44 -11.12
N LEU A 87 2.36 -5.95 -10.64
CA LEU A 87 1.51 -5.01 -11.38
C LEU A 87 2.19 -3.66 -11.63
N LEU A 88 2.95 -3.14 -10.66
CA LEU A 88 3.72 -1.90 -10.83
C LEU A 88 4.80 -2.04 -11.91
N ARG A 89 5.41 -3.21 -12.07
CA ARG A 89 6.43 -3.48 -13.09
C ARG A 89 5.89 -3.43 -14.52
N GLU A 90 4.57 -3.48 -14.72
CA GLU A 90 3.95 -3.22 -16.02
C GLU A 90 4.05 -1.75 -16.43
N HIS A 91 4.36 -0.86 -15.48
CA HIS A 91 4.38 0.58 -15.68
C HIS A 91 5.70 1.26 -15.31
N ALA A 92 6.51 0.64 -14.44
CA ALA A 92 7.74 1.18 -13.91
C ALA A 92 8.89 0.18 -14.05
N ASP A 93 10.04 0.66 -14.49
CA ASP A 93 11.26 -0.14 -14.64
C ASP A 93 11.95 -0.40 -13.30
N SER A 94 11.86 0.57 -12.39
CA SER A 94 12.44 0.46 -11.04
C SER A 94 11.42 0.81 -9.97
N ILE A 95 11.40 0.00 -8.90
CA ILE A 95 10.51 0.18 -7.75
C ILE A 95 11.33 0.04 -6.48
N VAL A 96 11.22 1.01 -5.58
CA VAL A 96 11.90 1.04 -4.29
C VAL A 96 10.85 1.13 -3.18
N ILE A 97 10.90 0.18 -2.24
CA ILE A 97 10.12 0.23 -1.01
C ILE A 97 11.07 0.56 0.15
N SER A 98 10.86 1.71 0.78
CA SER A 98 11.64 2.16 1.93
C SER A 98 10.82 2.00 3.21
N CYS A 99 11.43 1.44 4.24
CA CYS A 99 10.82 1.26 5.56
C CYS A 99 11.34 2.32 6.54
N TYR A 100 10.45 3.10 7.12
CA TYR A 100 10.72 4.08 8.17
C TYR A 100 10.13 3.58 9.50
N PRO A 101 10.48 4.19 10.65
CA PRO A 101 9.99 3.74 11.96
C PRO A 101 8.46 3.62 12.07
N ASP A 102 7.72 4.53 11.43
CA ASP A 102 6.25 4.58 11.51
C ASP A 102 5.53 4.48 10.15
N ASP A 103 6.28 4.52 9.05
CA ASP A 103 5.74 4.67 7.69
C ASP A 103 6.55 3.87 6.66
N TYR A 104 5.98 3.75 5.47
CA TYR A 104 6.58 3.12 4.30
C TYR A 104 6.47 4.05 3.11
N ALA A 105 7.51 4.11 2.28
CA ALA A 105 7.46 4.80 1.00
C ALA A 105 7.55 3.80 -0.15
N CYS A 106 6.73 4.00 -1.17
CA CYS A 106 6.84 3.35 -2.47
C CYS A 106 7.22 4.40 -3.50
N MET A 107 8.40 4.24 -4.09
CA MET A 107 8.89 5.05 -5.19
C MET A 107 8.95 4.19 -6.45
N ALA A 108 8.45 4.71 -7.56
CA ALA A 108 8.45 4.05 -8.85
C ALA A 108 9.03 4.99 -9.91
N PHE A 109 9.87 4.45 -10.79
CA PHE A 109 10.61 5.19 -11.81
C PHE A 109 10.49 4.51 -13.17
N ASP A 110 10.53 5.28 -14.24
CA ASP A 110 10.65 4.78 -15.62
C ASP A 110 12.11 4.45 -16.00
N GLU A 111 12.31 4.07 -17.25
CA GLU A 111 13.59 3.68 -17.84
C GLU A 111 14.65 4.79 -17.80
N ASP A 112 14.22 6.05 -17.88
CA ASP A 112 15.09 7.23 -17.79
C ASP A 112 15.39 7.64 -16.35
N GLY A 113 14.81 6.93 -15.37
CA GLY A 113 14.94 7.23 -13.95
C GLY A 113 14.07 8.40 -13.49
N ILE A 114 13.09 8.82 -14.28
CA ILE A 114 12.13 9.85 -13.91
C ILE A 114 11.10 9.24 -12.96
N SER A 115 10.80 9.96 -11.88
CA SER A 115 9.85 9.53 -10.86
C SER A 115 8.43 9.52 -11.43
N LEU A 116 7.83 8.33 -11.49
CA LEU A 116 6.42 8.11 -11.84
C LEU A 116 5.50 8.22 -10.62
N ALA A 117 5.98 7.82 -9.44
CA ALA A 117 5.25 7.96 -8.18
C ALA A 117 6.19 7.99 -6.98
N ASN A 118 5.82 8.75 -5.95
CA ASN A 118 6.47 8.75 -4.63
C ASN A 118 5.39 8.85 -3.56
N ILE A 119 4.98 7.71 -3.00
CA ILE A 119 3.85 7.62 -2.08
C ILE A 119 4.32 7.13 -0.71
N VAL A 120 4.00 7.90 0.33
CA VAL A 120 4.19 7.50 1.73
C VAL A 120 2.86 6.99 2.28
N SER A 121 2.88 5.86 2.98
CA SER A 121 1.72 5.25 3.62
C SER A 121 2.10 4.38 4.80
N PHE A 122 1.09 3.88 5.49
CA PHE A 122 1.22 3.18 6.76
C PHE A 122 1.62 1.71 6.66
N SER A 123 1.61 1.16 5.45
CA SER A 123 2.04 -0.20 5.13
C SER A 123 2.62 -0.22 3.73
N PRO A 124 3.53 -1.17 3.43
CA PRO A 124 4.13 -1.26 2.11
C PRO A 124 3.08 -1.59 1.04
N GLU A 125 2.07 -2.41 1.36
CA GLU A 125 0.97 -2.73 0.44
C GLU A 125 0.11 -1.50 0.13
N GLU A 126 -0.18 -0.67 1.14
CA GLU A 126 -0.93 0.57 0.91
C GLU A 126 -0.14 1.54 0.04
N ALA A 127 1.15 1.71 0.31
CA ALA A 127 2.02 2.59 -0.48
C ALA A 127 2.09 2.12 -1.94
N ALA A 128 2.29 0.81 -2.17
CA ALA A 128 2.37 0.23 -3.50
C ALA A 128 1.04 0.31 -4.27
N LEU A 129 -0.09 0.01 -3.64
CA LEU A 129 -1.40 0.11 -4.30
C LEU A 129 -1.72 1.56 -4.66
N ARG A 130 -1.45 2.52 -3.78
CA ARG A 130 -1.66 3.94 -4.08
C ARG A 130 -0.74 4.44 -5.19
N ALA A 131 0.52 4.00 -5.23
CA ALA A 131 1.43 4.31 -6.33
C ALA A 131 0.90 3.77 -7.67
N LEU A 132 0.43 2.52 -7.69
CA LEU A 132 -0.15 1.91 -8.89
C LEU A 132 -1.38 2.68 -9.39
N LEU A 133 -2.28 3.07 -8.48
CA LEU A 133 -3.46 3.87 -8.81
C LEU A 133 -3.08 5.25 -9.34
N PHE A 134 -2.08 5.89 -8.74
CA PHE A 134 -1.58 7.19 -9.18
C PHE A 134 -1.05 7.12 -10.62
N ILE A 135 -0.13 6.19 -10.91
CA ILE A 135 0.48 6.05 -12.23
C ILE A 135 -0.57 5.77 -13.31
N ARG A 136 -1.54 4.91 -13.03
CA ARG A 136 -2.62 4.60 -13.98
C ARG A 136 -3.53 5.80 -14.24
N ALA A 137 -3.81 6.61 -13.21
CA ALA A 137 -4.61 7.82 -13.37
C ALA A 137 -3.88 8.87 -14.22
N GLU A 138 -2.58 9.10 -13.97
CA GLU A 138 -1.76 10.04 -14.75
C GLU A 138 -1.70 9.62 -16.22
N ARG A 139 -1.44 8.34 -16.52
CA ARG A 139 -1.40 7.84 -17.90
C ARG A 139 -2.74 8.05 -18.62
N ALA A 140 -3.86 7.71 -17.97
CA ALA A 140 -5.18 7.91 -18.56
C ALA A 140 -5.48 9.39 -18.85
N ALA A 141 -4.99 10.33 -18.03
CA ALA A 141 -5.12 11.77 -18.26
C ALA A 141 -4.27 12.26 -19.44
N HIS A 142 -3.04 11.74 -19.58
CA HIS A 142 -2.17 12.07 -20.71
C HIS A 142 -2.73 11.56 -22.05
N GLU A 143 -3.30 10.35 -22.09
CA GLU A 143 -3.93 9.80 -23.30
C GLU A 143 -5.14 10.62 -23.77
N GLN A 144 -5.92 11.19 -22.84
CA GLN A 144 -7.07 12.04 -23.17
C GLN A 144 -6.70 13.45 -23.62
N SER A 145 -5.52 13.93 -23.25
CA SER A 145 -5.05 15.29 -23.56
C SER A 145 -4.23 15.38 -24.86
N GLY A 146 -3.74 14.24 -25.36
CA GLY A 146 -2.94 14.13 -26.58
C GLY A 146 -3.68 13.56 -27.80
N GLY A 147 -5.00 13.35 -27.70
CA GLY A 147 -5.88 12.83 -28.76
C GLY A 147 -6.62 13.91 -29.54
#